data_AF-A0A918E0T4-F1
#
_entry.id   AF-A0A918E0T4-F1
#
_cell.length_a   1.000
_cell.length_b   1.000
_cell.length_c   1.000
_cell.angle_alpha   90.00
_cell.angle_beta   90.00
_cell.angle_gamma   90.00
#
_symmetry.space_group_name_H-M   'P 1'
#
loop_
_entity.id
_entity.type
_entity.pdbx_description
1 polymer ?
#
loop_
_entity_poly.entity_id
_entity_poly.type
_entity_poly.pdbx_seq_one_letter_code
_entity_poly.pdbx_strand_id
1 'polypeptide(L)' 'MATITVRTDAEVDRALKALTEATGQTTADAIRATILDAYRNQYYARMRADAEAAVNDPEDRAGTRRVIQEMDGISAR' A
#
# COMPACT_ATOMS: atom_id res chain seq x y z
N MET A 1 -6.31 18.76 -18.19
CA MET A 1 -6.91 17.58 -17.53
C MET A 1 -7.22 16.56 -18.62
N ALA A 2 -6.87 15.29 -18.41
CA ALA A 2 -7.26 14.22 -19.32
C ALA A 2 -8.66 13.70 -18.94
N THR A 3 -9.50 13.42 -19.93
CA THR A 3 -10.84 12.85 -19.74
C THR A 3 -10.77 11.35 -20.01
N ILE A 4 -11.37 10.56 -19.13
CA ILE A 4 -11.53 9.11 -19.33
C ILE A 4 -13.02 8.79 -19.46
N THR A 5 -13.34 7.89 -20.38
CA THR A 5 -14.69 7.33 -20.51
C THR A 5 -14.65 5.90 -20.01
N VAL A 6 -15.42 5.60 -18.97
CA VAL A 6 -15.49 4.27 -18.35
C VAL A 6 -16.87 3.71 -18.58
N ARG A 7 -16.95 2.44 -19.01
CA ARG A 7 -18.21 1.69 -19.04
C ARG A 7 -18.40 1.04 -17.68
N THR A 8 -19.54 1.29 -17.07
CA THR A 8 -19.94 0.71 -15.78
C THR A 8 -21.06 -0.30 -15.98
N ASP A 9 -21.23 -1.18 -15.00
CA ASP A 9 -22.39 -2.05 -14.89
C ASP A 9 -23.34 -1.55 -13.80
N ALA A 10 -24.49 -2.22 -13.68
CA ALA A 10 -25.53 -1.84 -12.72
C ALA A 10 -25.09 -1.97 -11.25
N GLU A 11 -24.06 -2.75 -10.94
CA GLU A 11 -23.52 -2.84 -9.59
C GLU A 11 -22.64 -1.63 -9.29
N VAL A 12 -21.75 -1.27 -10.21
CA VAL A 12 -20.90 -0.08 -10.10
C VAL A 12 -21.74 1.20 -10.03
N ASP A 13 -22.80 1.31 -10.83
CA ASP A 13 -23.70 2.46 -10.80
C ASP A 13 -24.40 2.61 -9.43
N ARG A 14 -24.83 1.49 -8.84
CA ARG A 14 -25.42 1.49 -7.48
C ARG A 14 -24.40 1.89 -6.42
N ALA A 15 -23.18 1.39 -6.50
CA ALA A 15 -22.11 1.73 -5.56
C ALA A 15 -21.73 3.21 -5.67
N LEU A 16 -21.59 3.74 -6.89
CA LEU A 16 -21.29 5.15 -7.12
C LEU A 16 -22.40 6.05 -6.57
N LYS A 17 -23.66 5.69 -6.80
CA LYS A 17 -24.80 6.44 -6.25
C LYS A 17 -24.75 6.50 -4.72
N ALA A 18 -24.57 5.34 -4.07
CA ALA A 18 -24.44 5.27 -2.61
C ALA A 18 -23.26 6.11 -2.07
N LEU A 19 -22.11 6.08 -2.77
CA LEU A 19 -20.94 6.89 -2.41
C LEU A 19 -21.22 8.39 -2.53
N THR A 20 -21.86 8.82 -3.62
CA THR A 20 -22.21 10.24 -3.81
C THR A 20 -23.27 10.72 -2.81
N GLU A 21 -24.24 9.88 -2.47
CA GLU A 21 -25.28 10.21 -1.47
C GLU A 21 -24.68 10.32 -0.06
N ALA A 22 -23.75 9.44 0.30
CA ALA A 22 -23.11 9.45 1.62
C ALA A 22 -22.12 10.63 1.80
N THR A 23 -21.41 11.01 0.74
CA THR A 23 -20.34 12.02 0.82
C THR A 23 -20.80 13.41 0.37
N GLY A 24 -21.92 13.52 -0.36
CA GLY A 24 -22.35 14.75 -1.02
C GLY A 24 -21.46 15.17 -2.20
N GLN A 25 -20.53 14.31 -2.64
CA GLN A 25 -19.57 14.61 -3.69
C GLN A 25 -20.15 14.37 -5.09
N THR A 26 -19.53 14.98 -6.10
CA THR A 26 -19.82 14.66 -7.50
C THR A 26 -19.34 13.25 -7.83
N THR A 27 -19.93 12.62 -8.85
CA THR A 27 -19.50 11.29 -9.32
C THR A 27 -18.02 11.29 -9.72
N ALA A 28 -17.53 12.38 -10.34
CA ALA A 28 -16.12 12.49 -10.73
C ALA A 28 -15.18 12.54 -9.52
N ASP A 29 -15.58 13.25 -8.46
CA ASP A 29 -14.81 13.33 -7.23
C ASP A 29 -14.82 12.00 -6.46
N ALA A 30 -15.97 11.33 -6.41
CA ALA A 30 -16.09 9.99 -5.84
C ALA A 30 -15.19 9.00 -6.58
N ILE A 31 -15.23 8.98 -7.92
CA ILE A 31 -14.36 8.11 -8.75
C ILE A 31 -12.88 8.43 -8.48
N ARG A 32 -12.51 9.71 -8.45
CA ARG A 32 -11.13 10.13 -8.16
C ARG A 32 -10.68 9.63 -6.78
N ALA A 33 -11.50 9.83 -5.75
CA ALA A 33 -11.19 9.41 -4.39
C ALA A 33 -11.00 7.90 -4.32
N THR A 34 -11.92 7.13 -4.90
CA THR A 34 -11.84 5.66 -4.91
C THR A 34 -10.59 5.15 -5.64
N ILE A 35 -10.22 5.73 -6.79
CA ILE A 35 -9.00 5.33 -7.52
C ILE A 35 -7.75 5.59 -6.66
N LEU A 36 -7.67 6.75 -6.03
CA LEU A 36 -6.53 7.11 -5.19
C LEU A 36 -6.44 6.22 -3.94
N ASP A 37 -7.58 5.87 -3.36
CA ASP A 37 -7.63 4.98 -2.20
C ASP A 37 -7.23 3.55 -2.56
N ALA A 38 -7.72 3.03 -3.69
CA ALA A 38 -7.31 1.74 -4.24
C ALA A 38 -5.80 1.71 -4.54
N TYR A 39 -5.25 2.79 -5.12
CA TYR A 39 -3.82 2.91 -5.36
C TYR A 39 -3.01 2.89 -4.06
N ARG A 40 -3.44 3.66 -3.04
CA ARG A 40 -2.78 3.66 -1.72
C ARG A 40 -2.81 2.27 -1.09
N ASN A 41 -3.95 1.59 -1.12
CA ASN A 41 -4.08 0.25 -0.55
C ASN A 41 -3.16 -0.75 -1.25
N GLN A 42 -3.05 -0.72 -2.58
CA GLN A 42 -2.07 -1.54 -3.30
C GLN A 42 -0.63 -1.15 -2.98
N TYR A 43 -0.33 0.15 -2.95
CA TYR A 43 1.02 0.64 -2.66
C TYR A 43 1.49 0.20 -1.27
N TYR A 44 0.65 0.37 -0.25
CA TYR A 44 0.95 -0.11 1.10
C TYR A 44 1.02 -1.63 1.21
N ALA A 45 0.14 -2.36 0.51
CA ALA A 45 0.23 -3.82 0.45
C ALA A 45 1.56 -4.29 -0.15
N ARG A 46 2.05 -3.60 -1.20
CA ARG A 46 3.34 -3.88 -1.80
C ARG A 46 4.51 -3.52 -0.90
N MET A 47 4.48 -2.35 -0.23
CA MET A 47 5.51 -2.00 0.75
C MET A 47 5.57 -3.01 1.91
N ARG A 48 4.42 -3.52 2.34
CA ARG A 48 4.37 -4.57 3.36
C ARG A 48 4.98 -5.88 2.86
N ALA A 49 4.67 -6.28 1.63
CA ALA A 49 5.27 -7.45 1.01
C ALA A 49 6.79 -7.29 0.83
N ASP A 50 7.25 -6.09 0.44
CA ASP A 50 8.67 -5.77 0.29
C ASP A 50 9.39 -5.74 1.66
N ALA A 51 8.73 -5.22 2.71
CA ALA A 51 9.25 -5.26 4.08
C ALA A 51 9.31 -6.69 4.64
N GLU A 52 8.28 -7.51 4.38
CA GLU A 52 8.27 -8.93 4.75
C GLU A 52 9.34 -9.73 3.96
N ALA A 53 9.63 -9.34 2.72
CA ALA A 53 10.73 -9.89 1.94
C ALA A 53 12.10 -9.47 2.50
N ALA A 54 12.28 -8.21 2.88
CA ALA A 54 13.51 -7.70 3.51
C ALA A 54 13.79 -8.38 4.86
N VAL A 55 12.77 -8.60 5.71
CA VAL A 55 12.90 -9.32 7.00
C VAL A 55 13.27 -10.80 6.80
N ASN A 56 13.01 -11.35 5.60
CA ASN A 56 13.37 -12.71 5.23
C ASN A 56 14.67 -12.83 4.43
N ASP A 57 15.42 -11.75 4.25
CA ASP A 57 16.72 -11.80 3.58
C ASP A 57 17.77 -12.53 4.47
N PRO A 58 18.30 -13.68 4.00
CA PRO A 58 19.33 -14.41 4.74
C PRO A 58 20.66 -13.66 4.86
N GLU A 59 20.97 -12.70 3.97
CA GLU A 59 22.17 -11.87 4.07
C GLU A 59 22.06 -10.86 5.23
N ASP A 60 20.90 -10.24 5.43
CA ASP A 60 20.67 -9.30 6.55
C ASP A 60 20.72 -10.01 7.91
N ARG A 61 20.20 -11.24 7.99
CA ARG A 61 20.34 -12.08 9.21
C ARG A 61 21.79 -12.52 9.46
N ALA A 62 22.57 -12.73 8.41
CA ALA A 62 23.99 -13.05 8.54
C ALA A 62 24.84 -11.83 8.92
N GLY A 63 24.47 -10.64 8.41
CA GLY A 63 25.06 -9.36 8.77
C GLY A 63 24.79 -9.01 10.23
N THR A 64 23.54 -9.11 10.67
CA THR A 64 23.16 -8.80 12.06
C THR A 64 23.84 -9.73 13.07
N ARG A 65 23.96 -11.04 12.75
CA ARG A 65 24.72 -11.98 13.59
C ARG A 65 26.21 -11.65 13.68
N ARG A 66 26.83 -11.20 12.58
CA ARG A 66 28.24 -10.79 12.58
C ARG A 66 28.47 -9.55 13.43
N VAL A 67 27.60 -8.55 13.33
CA VAL A 67 27.69 -7.32 14.14
C VAL A 67 27.53 -7.63 15.64
N ILE A 68 26.58 -8.50 16.02
CA ILE A 68 26.41 -8.91 17.42
C ILE A 68 27.67 -9.62 17.94
N GLN A 69 28.26 -10.54 17.16
CA GLN A 69 29.50 -11.22 17.53
C GLN A 69 30.69 -10.26 17.66
N GLU A 70 30.76 -9.24 16.80
CA GLU A 70 31.81 -8.22 16.87
C GLU A 70 31.64 -7.32 18.12
N MET A 71 30.41 -6.95 18.46
CA MET A 71 30.11 -6.16 19.67
C MET A 71 30.35 -6.93 20.97
N ASP A 72 30.01 -8.21 21.04
CA ASP A 72 30.29 -9.07 22.19
C ASP A 72 31.81 -9.23 22.42
N GLY A 73 32.60 -9.29 21.34
CA GLY A 73 34.05 -9.32 21.41
C GLY A 73 34.68 -8.02 21.91
N ILE A 74 34.01 -6.88 21.71
CA ILE A 74 34.44 -5.56 22.20
C ILE A 74 34.07 -5.38 23.68
N SER A 75 32.91 -5.89 24.12
CA SER A 75 32.44 -5.74 25.50
C SER A 75 33.10 -6.70 26.51
N ALA A 76 33.80 -7.74 26.04
CA ALA A 76 34.49 -8.73 26.87
C ALA A 76 35.98 -8.39 27.14
N ARG A 77 36.42 -7.16 26.88
CA ARG A 77 37.80 -6.69 27.08
C ARG A 77 37.92 -5.61 28.14
#